data_AF-A0AAU3IIS1-F1
#
_entry.id   AF-A0AAU3IIS1-F1
#
_cell.length_a   1.000
_cell.length_b   1.000
_cell.length_c   1.000
_cell.angle_alpha   90.00
_cell.angle_beta   90.00
_cell.angle_gamma   90.00
#
_symmetry.space_group_name_H-M   'P 1'
#
loop_
_entity.id
_entity.type
_entity.pdbx_description
1 polymer ?
#
loop_
_entity_poly.entity_id
_entity_poly.type
_entity_poly.pdbx_seq_one_letter_code
_entity_poly.pdbx_strand_id
1 'polypeptide(L)'
;MEQAHGEDGVAEGPDGVFGAMAERMFAEVWSRPVLSDRDRRLLLVGLLVGQGMDEALERHLDTALRSGELTPAELRETVVFLTLYAGWPRAARLSAQVERLIRRTARA
;
A
#
# COMPACT_ATOMS: atom_id res chain seq x y z
N MET A 1 -4.69 -28.04 -40.91
CA MET A 1 -5.60 -27.31 -40.01
C MET A 1 -6.17 -28.33 -39.07
N GLU A 2 -5.87 -28.23 -37.78
CA GLU A 2 -6.82 -28.36 -36.66
C GLU A 2 -6.01 -28.03 -35.40
N GLN A 3 -6.62 -27.24 -34.53
CA GLN A 3 -5.95 -26.27 -33.67
C GLN A 3 -5.36 -26.89 -32.39
N ALA A 4 -4.25 -26.32 -31.95
CA ALA A 4 -3.71 -26.53 -30.61
C ALA A 4 -4.64 -25.86 -29.59
N HIS A 5 -5.44 -26.66 -28.87
CA HIS A 5 -6.02 -26.24 -27.60
C HIS A 5 -5.02 -26.57 -26.49
N GLY A 6 -4.00 -25.72 -26.37
CA GLY A 6 -3.31 -25.56 -25.10
C GLY A 6 -4.24 -24.81 -24.17
N GLU A 7 -5.02 -25.55 -23.37
CA GLU A 7 -5.54 -25.00 -22.12
C GLU A 7 -4.35 -24.89 -21.17
N ASP A 8 -3.52 -23.87 -21.42
CA ASP A 8 -2.44 -23.49 -20.51
C ASP A 8 -3.11 -23.13 -19.18
N GLY A 9 -2.81 -23.98 -18.19
CA GLY A 9 -3.49 -24.07 -16.91
C GLY A 9 -3.81 -22.72 -16.31
N VAL A 10 -5.11 -22.45 -16.17
CA VAL A 10 -5.58 -21.51 -15.16
C VAL A 10 -5.13 -22.09 -13.82
N ALA A 11 -4.10 -21.48 -13.23
CA ALA A 11 -3.45 -21.95 -12.01
C ALA A 11 -4.49 -22.30 -10.93
N GLU A 12 -4.59 -23.58 -10.59
CA GLU A 12 -5.36 -24.05 -9.44
C GLU A 12 -4.64 -23.63 -8.16
N GLY A 13 -5.07 -22.51 -7.60
CA GLY A 13 -4.64 -21.98 -6.31
C GLY A 13 -5.52 -20.81 -5.88
N PRO A 14 -5.43 -20.34 -4.62
CA PRO A 14 -6.14 -19.14 -4.16
C PRO A 14 -5.82 -17.88 -5.00
N ASP A 15 -4.75 -17.96 -5.80
CA ASP A 15 -4.23 -16.95 -6.73
C ASP A 15 -4.68 -17.16 -8.19
N GLY A 16 -5.75 -17.94 -8.43
CA GLY A 16 -6.32 -18.20 -9.76
C GLY A 16 -6.87 -16.96 -10.48
N VAL A 17 -7.91 -17.10 -11.32
CA VAL A 17 -8.47 -15.98 -12.11
C VAL A 17 -8.74 -14.72 -11.26
N PHE A 18 -9.13 -14.89 -9.98
CA PHE A 18 -9.34 -13.77 -9.06
C PHE A 18 -8.07 -12.97 -8.76
N GLY A 19 -6.92 -13.62 -8.53
CA GLY A 19 -5.64 -12.95 -8.30
C GLY A 19 -5.22 -12.12 -9.51
N ALA A 20 -5.27 -12.71 -10.70
CA ALA A 20 -4.98 -12.02 -11.95
C ALA A 20 -5.94 -10.85 -12.22
N MET A 21 -7.23 -10.99 -11.90
CA MET A 21 -8.19 -9.88 -11.98
C MET A 21 -7.84 -8.77 -11.00
N ALA A 22 -7.52 -9.09 -9.75
CA ALA A 22 -7.16 -8.12 -8.72
C ALA A 22 -5.90 -7.34 -9.10
N GLU A 23 -4.87 -8.02 -9.61
CA GLU A 23 -3.65 -7.40 -10.11
C GLU A 23 -3.93 -6.44 -11.29
N ARG A 24 -4.74 -6.88 -12.25
CA ARG A 24 -5.11 -6.04 -13.39
C ARG A 24 -5.90 -4.81 -12.96
N MET A 25 -6.86 -4.96 -12.06
CA MET A 25 -7.65 -3.85 -11.51
C MET A 25 -6.76 -2.88 -10.71
N PHE A 26 -5.82 -3.41 -9.93
CA PHE A 26 -4.84 -2.59 -9.21
C PHE A 26 -3.99 -1.78 -10.18
N ALA A 27 -3.39 -2.43 -11.19
CA ALA A 27 -2.57 -1.77 -12.20
C ALA A 27 -3.36 -0.70 -12.97
N GLU A 28 -4.59 -1.01 -13.36
CA GLU A 28 -5.46 -0.06 -14.05
C GLU A 28 -5.71 1.19 -13.21
N VAL A 29 -6.16 1.05 -11.96
CA VAL A 29 -6.50 2.19 -11.09
C VAL A 29 -5.29 3.07 -10.78
N TRP A 30 -4.13 2.45 -10.51
CA TRP A 30 -2.90 3.18 -10.21
C TRP A 30 -2.28 3.84 -11.45
N SER A 31 -2.50 3.31 -12.66
CA SER A 31 -2.00 3.92 -13.90
C SER A 31 -2.73 5.20 -14.34
N ARG A 32 -3.87 5.56 -13.72
CA ARG A 32 -4.67 6.72 -14.15
C ARG A 32 -3.92 8.03 -13.89
N PRO A 33 -3.88 9.00 -14.82
CA PRO A 33 -2.98 10.14 -14.71
C PRO A 33 -3.47 11.31 -13.83
N VAL A 34 -4.70 11.24 -13.29
CA VAL A 34 -5.36 12.40 -12.63
C VAL A 34 -4.77 12.71 -11.25
N LEU A 35 -4.46 11.67 -10.47
CA LEU A 35 -3.73 11.80 -9.21
C LEU A 35 -2.34 11.22 -9.41
N SER A 36 -1.35 11.73 -8.68
CA SER A 36 -0.05 11.08 -8.61
C SER A 36 -0.13 9.83 -7.73
N ASP A 37 0.81 8.90 -7.88
CA ASP A 37 0.92 7.74 -6.99
C ASP A 37 1.12 8.17 -5.53
N ARG A 38 1.88 9.24 -5.33
CA ARG A 38 2.08 9.87 -4.02
C ARG A 38 0.77 10.33 -3.40
N ASP A 39 -0.09 11.00 -4.16
CA ASP A 39 -1.39 11.47 -3.64
C ASP A 39 -2.32 10.30 -3.32
N ARG A 40 -2.36 9.28 -4.18
CA ARG A 40 -3.11 8.05 -3.91
C ARG A 40 -2.63 7.35 -2.65
N ARG A 41 -1.31 7.31 -2.44
CA ARG A 41 -0.72 6.72 -1.26
C ARG A 41 -1.13 7.42 0.00
N LEU A 42 -1.08 8.76 0.04
CA LEU A 42 -1.53 9.52 1.21
C LEU A 42 -3.01 9.29 1.52
N LEU A 43 -3.87 9.26 0.50
CA LEU A 43 -5.28 8.92 0.65
C LEU A 43 -5.47 7.51 1.24
N LEU A 44 -4.76 6.53 0.69
CA LEU A 44 -4.85 5.14 1.13
C LEU A 44 -4.30 4.97 2.55
N VAL A 45 -3.18 5.60 2.90
CA VAL A 45 -2.64 5.61 4.27
C VAL A 45 -3.67 6.17 5.25
N GLY A 46 -4.27 7.33 4.93
CA GLY A 46 -5.32 7.92 5.77
C GLY A 46 -6.52 6.99 5.96
N LEU A 47 -6.98 6.34 4.88
CA LEU A 47 -8.08 5.37 4.92
C LEU A 47 -7.75 4.16 5.81
N LEU A 48 -6.56 3.56 5.63
CA LEU A 48 -6.15 2.37 6.38
C LEU A 48 -5.97 2.66 7.88
N VAL A 49 -5.42 3.83 8.23
CA VAL A 49 -5.37 4.30 9.62
C VAL A 49 -6.79 4.50 10.16
N GLY A 50 -7.66 5.15 9.38
CA GLY A 50 -9.08 5.36 9.71
C GLY A 50 -9.91 4.08 9.84
N GLN A 51 -9.46 2.96 9.26
CA GLN A 51 -10.09 1.66 9.38
C GLN A 51 -9.42 0.74 10.40
N GLY A 52 -8.22 1.09 10.90
CA GLY A 52 -7.43 0.23 11.78
C GLY A 52 -6.84 -0.98 11.07
N MET A 53 -6.57 -0.88 9.76
CA MET A 53 -6.03 -1.97 8.94
C MET A 53 -4.49 -1.97 8.96
N ASP A 54 -3.92 -2.31 10.11
CA ASP A 54 -2.48 -2.10 10.39
C ASP A 54 -1.53 -2.91 9.51
N GLU A 55 -1.90 -4.15 9.16
CA GLU A 55 -1.06 -5.03 8.33
C GLU A 55 -0.96 -4.50 6.89
N ALA A 56 -2.09 -4.06 6.33
CA ALA A 56 -2.13 -3.43 5.02
C ALA A 56 -1.39 -2.09 5.03
N LEU A 57 -1.58 -1.29 6.08
CA LEU A 57 -0.89 -0.02 6.28
C LEU A 57 0.64 -0.21 6.30
N GLU A 58 1.16 -1.19 7.06
CA GLU A 58 2.61 -1.41 7.16
C GLU A 58 3.23 -1.73 5.79
N ARG A 59 2.56 -2.53 4.95
CA ARG A 59 3.03 -2.83 3.58
C ARG A 59 3.13 -1.59 2.70
N HIS A 60 2.12 -0.72 2.74
CA HIS A 60 2.12 0.51 1.96
C HIS A 60 3.16 1.52 2.45
N LEU A 61 3.35 1.64 3.77
CA LEU A 61 4.38 2.50 4.35
C LEU A 61 5.79 2.01 4.00
N ASP A 62 6.06 0.70 4.06
CA ASP A 62 7.36 0.14 3.69
C ASP A 62 7.68 0.39 2.22
N THR A 63 6.71 0.12 1.33
CA THR A 63 6.87 0.34 -0.11
C THR A 63 7.13 1.81 -0.42
N ALA A 64 6.32 2.73 0.13
CA ALA A 64 6.46 4.16 -0.10
C ALA A 64 7.80 4.72 0.40
N LEU A 65 8.31 4.19 1.51
CA LEU A 65 9.59 4.62 2.06
C LEU A 65 10.77 4.07 1.24
N ARG A 66 10.73 2.80 0.83
CA ARG A 66 11.81 2.15 0.06
C ARG A 66 11.91 2.69 -1.36
N SER A 67 10.79 3.03 -1.99
CA SER A 67 10.77 3.65 -3.32
C SER A 67 11.16 5.14 -3.30
N GLY A 68 11.23 5.76 -2.12
CA GLY A 68 11.43 7.19 -1.97
C GLY A 68 10.19 8.03 -2.33
N GLU A 69 9.03 7.39 -2.52
CA GLU A 69 7.75 8.05 -2.80
C GLU A 69 7.32 8.95 -1.63
N LEU A 70 7.65 8.56 -0.39
CA LEU A 70 7.48 9.37 0.80
C LEU A 70 8.76 9.36 1.64
N THR A 71 9.14 10.54 2.12
CA THR A 71 10.30 10.70 3.01
C THR A 71 9.95 10.38 4.47
N PRO A 72 10.97 10.07 5.32
CA PRO A 72 10.78 9.95 6.76
C PRO A 72 10.09 11.17 7.40
N ALA A 73 10.38 12.38 6.90
CA ALA A 73 9.78 13.61 7.40
C ALA A 73 8.28 13.69 7.07
N GLU A 74 7.90 13.38 5.84
CA GLU A 74 6.48 13.37 5.42
C GLU A 74 5.65 12.31 6.15
N LEU A 75 6.24 11.14 6.44
CA LEU A 75 5.57 10.11 7.23
C LEU A 75 5.33 10.57 8.68
N ARG A 76 6.30 11.26 9.28
CA ARG A 76 6.13 11.86 10.62
C ARG A 76 5.09 12.97 10.61
N GLU A 77 5.05 13.80 9.59
CA GLU A 77 4.01 14.82 9.44
C GLU A 77 2.61 14.20 9.30
N THR A 78 2.51 13.09 8.57
CA THR A 78 1.26 12.32 8.45
C THR A 78 0.77 11.82 9.81
N VAL A 79 1.66 11.40 10.71
CA VAL A 79 1.31 11.03 12.09
C VAL A 79 0.72 12.22 12.85
N VAL A 80 1.34 13.40 12.74
CA VAL A 80 0.86 14.63 13.38
C VAL A 80 -0.54 14.97 12.88
N PHE A 81 -0.75 14.98 11.57
CA PHE A 81 -2.05 15.28 10.97
C PHE A 81 -3.13 14.28 11.40
N LEU A 82 -2.85 12.97 11.30
CA LEU A 82 -3.82 11.92 11.63
C LEU A 82 -4.09 11.79 13.13
N THR A 83 -3.24 12.37 13.99
CA THR A 83 -3.57 12.48 15.42
C THR A 83 -4.87 13.26 15.64
N LEU A 84 -5.11 14.32 14.84
CA LEU A 84 -6.33 15.11 14.94
C LEU A 84 -7.55 14.42 14.33
N TYR A 85 -7.38 13.73 13.20
CA TYR A 85 -8.51 13.20 12.42
C TYR A 85 -8.83 11.72 12.67
N ALA A 86 -7.84 10.91 13.07
CA ALA A 86 -8.01 9.49 13.39
C ALA A 86 -7.93 9.20 14.90
N GLY A 87 -7.62 10.22 15.71
CA GLY A 87 -7.52 10.13 17.16
C GLY A 87 -6.22 9.53 17.67
N TRP A 88 -5.93 9.80 18.94
CA TRP A 88 -4.66 9.47 19.58
C TRP A 88 -4.29 7.98 19.53
N PRO A 89 -5.19 7.00 19.80
CA PRO A 89 -4.81 5.59 19.83
C PRO A 89 -4.29 5.07 18.48
N ARG A 90 -4.93 5.48 17.38
CA ARG A 90 -4.55 5.07 16.02
C ARG A 90 -3.28 5.77 15.56
N ALA A 91 -3.14 7.05 15.85
CA ALA A 91 -1.92 7.79 15.53
C ALA A 91 -0.69 7.30 16.31
N ALA A 92 -0.85 6.91 17.59
CA ALA A 92 0.24 6.31 18.37
C ALA A 92 0.73 4.99 17.75
N ARG A 93 -0.20 4.18 17.22
CA ARG A 93 0.13 2.93 16.53
C ARG A 93 0.84 3.18 15.20
N LEU A 94 0.32 4.11 14.39
CA LEU A 94 0.97 4.56 13.16
C LEU A 94 2.40 5.08 13.44
N SER A 95 2.58 5.91 14.48
CA SER A 95 3.89 6.43 14.89
C SER A 95 4.88 5.30 15.15
N ALA A 96 4.47 4.29 15.92
CA ALA A 96 5.32 3.14 16.21
C ALA A 96 5.71 2.35 14.94
N GLN A 97 4.78 2.19 13.98
CA GLN A 97 5.06 1.54 12.69
C GLN A 97 6.04 2.35 11.84
N VAL A 98 5.79 3.67 11.69
CA VAL A 98 6.63 4.59 10.92
C VAL A 98 8.07 4.58 11.45
N GLU A 99 8.27 4.76 12.75
CA GLU A 99 9.62 4.78 13.32
C GLU A 99 10.33 3.41 13.22
N ARG A 100 9.58 2.31 13.29
CA ARG A 100 10.14 0.97 13.06
C ARG A 100 10.61 0.80 11.62
N LEU A 101 9.86 1.32 10.65
CA LEU A 101 10.21 1.24 9.23
C LEU A 101 11.39 2.14 8.89
N ILE A 102 11.41 3.40 9.35
CA ILE A 102 12.53 4.32 9.14
C ILE A 102 13.84 3.72 9.66
N ARG A 103 13.82 3.12 10.86
CA ARG A 103 15.01 2.44 11.41
C ARG A 103 15.44 1.21 10.62
N ARG A 104 14.50 0.47 10.01
CA ARG A 104 14.79 -0.71 9.18
C ARG A 104 15.44 -0.27 7.86
N THR A 105 14.88 0.72 7.19
CA THR A 105 15.38 1.21 5.89
C THR A 105 16.71 1.93 6.01
N ALA A 106 16.96 2.67 7.10
CA ALA A 106 18.25 3.34 7.33
C ALA A 106 19.44 2.37 7.58
N ARG A 107 19.18 1.07 7.75
CA ARG A 107 20.18 0.03 8.01
C ARG A 107 20.42 -0.90 6.82
N ALA A 108 19.62 -0.78 5.77
CA ALA A 108 19.72 -1.57 4.54
C ALA A 108 20.55 -0.82 3.50
#